data_AF-E4Q3D6-F1
#
_entry.id   AF-E4Q3D6-F1
#
_cell.length_a   1.000
_cell.length_b   1.000
_cell.length_c   1.000
_cell.angle_alpha   90.00
_cell.angle_beta   90.00
_cell.angle_gamma   90.00
#
_symmetry.space_group_name_H-M   'P 1'
#
loop_
_entity.id
_entity.type
_entity.pdbx_description
1 polymer ?
#
loop_
_entity_poly.entity_id
_entity_poly.type
_entity_poly.pdbx_seq_one_letter_code
_entity_poly.pdbx_strand_id
1 'polypeptide(L)'
;MEKEREKEREKEKIRKRFLQKISTYSKKILLVISLISIVMALIGIKFYILSLHYVSDKIDLKILAHGFLQNSVYIFIEGLGAAILVDFLAKTKN
;
A
#
# COMPACT_ATOMS: atom_id res chain seq x y z
N MET A 1 -37.01 -1.29 -5.20
CA MET A 1 -36.09 -2.07 -6.07
C MET A 1 -35.42 -1.25 -7.18
N GLU A 2 -36.10 -0.32 -7.86
CA GLU A 2 -35.46 0.48 -8.93
C GLU A 2 -34.59 1.63 -8.39
N LYS A 3 -35.06 2.33 -7.35
CA LYS A 3 -34.31 3.38 -6.62
C LYS A 3 -33.02 2.87 -5.95
N GLU A 4 -32.95 1.60 -5.56
CA GLU A 4 -31.74 1.01 -4.98
C GLU A 4 -30.67 0.72 -6.05
N ARG A 5 -31.10 0.25 -7.23
CA ARG A 5 -30.22 0.03 -8.39
C ARG A 5 -29.70 1.33 -9.01
N GLU A 6 -30.41 2.45 -8.87
CA GLU A 6 -29.89 3.77 -9.23
C GLU A 6 -28.84 4.28 -8.24
N LYS A 7 -29.09 4.15 -6.92
CA LYS A 7 -28.11 4.51 -5.88
C LYS A 7 -26.80 3.71 -6.00
N GLU A 8 -26.88 2.43 -6.34
CA GLU A 8 -25.67 1.62 -6.60
C GLU A 8 -24.91 2.11 -7.83
N ARG A 9 -25.61 2.41 -8.94
CA ARG A 9 -24.99 2.95 -10.17
C ARG A 9 -24.34 4.33 -9.95
N GLU A 10 -24.94 5.18 -9.13
CA GLU A 10 -24.33 6.47 -8.75
C GLU A 10 -23.08 6.29 -7.88
N LYS A 11 -23.14 5.42 -6.86
CA LYS A 11 -21.96 5.09 -6.03
C LYS A 11 -20.82 4.52 -6.87
N GLU A 12 -21.13 3.66 -7.85
CA GLU A 12 -20.14 3.08 -8.74
C GLU A 12 -19.54 4.12 -9.71
N LYS A 13 -20.36 5.04 -10.25
CA LYS A 13 -19.87 6.18 -11.06
C LYS A 13 -18.96 7.11 -10.27
N ILE A 14 -19.30 7.39 -9.01
CA ILE A 14 -18.48 8.24 -8.13
C ILE A 14 -17.14 7.57 -7.83
N ARG A 15 -17.13 6.28 -7.52
CA ARG A 15 -15.90 5.50 -7.33
C ARG A 15 -15.04 5.46 -8.60
N LYS A 16 -15.66 5.23 -9.76
CA LYS A 16 -14.96 5.26 -11.07
C LYS A 16 -14.39 6.65 -11.39
N ARG A 17 -15.10 7.74 -11.10
CA ARG A 17 -14.59 9.12 -11.24
C ARG A 17 -13.45 9.45 -10.29
N PHE A 18 -13.52 9.02 -9.03
CA PHE A 18 -12.44 9.22 -8.06
C PHE A 18 -11.18 8.47 -8.48
N LEU A 19 -11.33 7.23 -8.94
CA LEU A 19 -10.22 6.47 -9.51
C LEU A 19 -9.70 7.14 -10.79
N GLN A 20 -10.53 7.67 -11.68
CA GLN A 20 -10.08 8.38 -12.88
C GLN A 20 -9.36 9.71 -12.62
N LYS A 21 -9.44 10.27 -11.41
CA LYS A 21 -8.80 11.55 -11.06
C LYS A 21 -7.29 11.45 -10.82
N ILE A 22 -6.77 10.23 -10.68
CA ILE A 22 -5.35 9.94 -10.47
C ILE A 22 -4.76 9.40 -11.78
N SER A 23 -3.61 9.93 -12.18
CA SER A 23 -2.87 9.53 -13.37
C SER A 23 -2.58 8.03 -13.37
N THR A 24 -2.55 7.42 -14.56
CA THR A 24 -2.26 5.99 -14.74
C THR A 24 -0.88 5.63 -14.15
N TYR A 25 0.11 6.52 -14.25
CA TYR A 25 1.43 6.31 -13.69
C TYR A 25 1.42 6.31 -12.16
N SER A 26 0.75 7.28 -11.53
CA SER A 26 0.60 7.32 -10.07
C SER A 26 -0.09 6.06 -9.54
N LYS A 27 -1.14 5.56 -10.22
CA LYS A 27 -1.79 4.29 -9.85
C LYS A 27 -0.85 3.08 -9.92
N LYS A 28 -0.03 2.99 -10.97
CA LYS A 28 0.95 1.89 -11.11
C LYS A 28 1.95 1.93 -9.96
N ILE A 29 2.47 3.11 -9.62
CA ILE A 29 3.38 3.31 -8.49
C ILE A 29 2.69 2.85 -7.20
N LEU A 30 1.47 3.32 -6.92
CA LEU A 30 0.69 2.93 -5.73
C LEU A 30 0.48 1.42 -5.64
N LEU A 31 0.18 0.75 -6.76
CA LEU A 31 0.01 -0.70 -6.79
C LEU A 31 1.30 -1.43 -6.41
N VAL A 32 2.41 -1.05 -7.04
CA VAL A 32 3.71 -1.70 -6.82
C VAL A 32 4.20 -1.47 -5.38
N ILE A 33 4.15 -0.23 -4.88
CA ILE A 33 4.61 0.09 -3.52
C ILE A 33 3.72 -0.56 -2.46
N SER A 34 2.41 -0.65 -2.69
CA SER A 34 1.48 -1.36 -1.80
C SER A 34 1.80 -2.86 -1.76
N LEU A 35 2.06 -3.47 -2.92
CA LEU A 35 2.39 -4.90 -2.99
C LEU A 35 3.69 -5.21 -2.24
N ILE A 36 4.74 -4.41 -2.46
CA ILE A 36 6.04 -4.58 -1.78
C ILE A 36 5.89 -4.39 -0.27
N SER A 37 5.15 -3.36 0.16
CA SER A 37 4.87 -3.11 1.57
C SER A 37 4.16 -4.28 2.23
N ILE A 38 3.11 -4.83 1.60
CA ILE A 38 2.36 -5.98 2.14
C ILE A 38 3.27 -7.21 2.26
N VAL A 39 4.08 -7.51 1.23
CA VAL A 39 5.00 -8.66 1.26
C VAL A 39 6.00 -8.52 2.42
N MET A 40 6.59 -7.33 2.59
CA MET A 40 7.51 -7.04 3.69
C MET A 40 6.83 -7.18 5.06
N ALA A 41 5.60 -6.67 5.19
CA ALA A 41 4.84 -6.77 6.43
C ALA A 41 4.54 -8.24 6.79
N LEU A 42 4.12 -9.06 5.82
CA LEU A 42 3.87 -10.49 6.02
C LEU A 42 5.13 -11.25 6.44
N ILE A 43 6.27 -10.92 5.85
CA ILE A 43 7.57 -11.46 6.24
C ILE A 43 7.90 -11.08 7.69
N GLY A 44 7.72 -9.81 8.05
CA GLY A 44 7.91 -9.30 9.41
C GLY A 44 7.03 -10.02 10.44
N ILE A 45 5.73 -10.19 10.14
CA ILE A 45 4.80 -10.95 10.99
C ILE A 45 5.26 -12.40 11.18
N LYS A 46 5.71 -13.05 10.09
CA LYS A 46 6.19 -14.44 10.16
C LYS A 46 7.43 -14.56 11.04
N PHE A 47 8.38 -13.64 10.93
CA PHE A 47 9.56 -13.61 11.80
C PHE A 47 9.20 -13.26 13.24
N TYR A 48 8.21 -12.39 13.47
CA TYR A 48 7.73 -12.07 14.81
C TYR A 48 7.18 -13.32 15.50
N ILE A 49 6.27 -14.05 14.83
CA ILE A 49 5.72 -15.30 15.34
C ILE A 49 6.84 -16.31 15.61
N LEU A 50 7.79 -16.43 14.67
CA LEU A 50 8.92 -17.34 14.83
C LEU A 50 9.77 -16.98 16.06
N SER A 51 9.98 -15.69 16.32
CA SER A 51 10.74 -15.18 17.48
C SER A 51 10.10 -15.48 18.83
N LEU A 52 8.80 -15.78 18.87
CA LEU A 52 8.10 -16.18 20.09
C LEU A 52 8.42 -17.63 20.48
N HIS A 53 8.77 -18.47 19.51
CA HIS A 53 8.99 -19.90 19.70
C HIS A 53 10.46 -20.31 19.57
N TYR A 54 11.27 -19.49 18.90
CA TYR A 54 12.67 -19.76 18.64
C TYR A 54 13.53 -18.57 19.06
N VAL A 55 14.52 -18.84 19.91
CA VAL A 55 15.61 -17.93 20.22
C VAL A 55 16.83 -18.39 19.42
N SER A 56 17.43 -17.46 18.68
CA SER A 56 18.62 -17.71 17.86
C SER A 56 19.76 -16.85 18.36
N ASP A 57 20.88 -17.46 18.71
CA ASP A 57 22.08 -16.76 19.18
C ASP A 57 22.83 -16.02 18.07
N LYS A 58 22.48 -16.27 16.80
CA LYS A 58 23.15 -15.69 15.63
C LYS A 58 22.41 -14.49 15.05
N ILE A 59 21.08 -14.48 15.16
CA ILE A 59 20.21 -13.47 14.57
C ILE A 59 19.06 -13.23 15.52
N ASP A 60 18.92 -11.99 16.00
CA ASP A 60 17.76 -11.60 16.77
C ASP A 60 16.53 -11.48 15.85
N LEU A 61 15.68 -12.51 15.90
CA LEU A 61 14.47 -12.60 15.12
C LEU A 61 13.46 -11.49 15.46
N LYS A 62 13.49 -10.93 16.68
CA LYS A 62 12.62 -9.81 17.05
C LYS A 62 13.08 -8.53 16.37
N ILE A 63 14.39 -8.27 16.35
CA ILE A 63 14.96 -7.11 15.65
C ILE A 63 14.68 -7.22 14.15
N LEU A 64 14.86 -8.41 13.57
CA LEU A 64 14.59 -8.66 12.15
C LEU A 64 13.10 -8.43 11.82
N ALA A 65 12.20 -8.97 12.64
CA ALA A 65 10.76 -8.76 12.48
C ALA A 65 10.37 -7.28 12.56
N HIS A 66 10.91 -6.56 13.55
CA HIS A 66 10.67 -5.13 13.72
C HIS A 66 11.19 -4.33 12.51
N GLY A 67 12.38 -4.66 12.02
CA GLY A 67 12.96 -4.04 10.82
C GLY A 67 12.11 -4.22 9.57
N PHE A 68 11.60 -5.44 9.32
CA PHE A 68 10.69 -5.69 8.21
C PHE A 68 9.37 -4.91 8.32
N LEU A 69 8.77 -4.89 9.52
CA LEU A 69 7.53 -4.15 9.78
C LEU A 69 7.73 -2.64 9.62
N GLN A 70 8.79 -2.08 10.20
CA GLN A 70 9.10 -0.66 10.10
C GLN A 70 9.37 -0.26 8.64
N ASN A 71 10.18 -1.04 7.92
CA ASN A 71 10.47 -0.75 6.51
C ASN A 71 9.23 -0.90 5.62
N SER A 72 8.32 -1.83 5.94
CA SER A 72 7.07 -1.96 5.19
C SER A 72 6.22 -0.68 5.24
N VAL A 73 6.14 -0.06 6.43
CA VAL A 73 5.41 1.20 6.64
C VAL A 73 6.15 2.36 5.96
N TYR A 74 7.46 2.40 6.13
CA TYR A 74 8.30 3.46 5.55
C TYR A 74 8.19 3.51 4.02
N ILE A 75 8.36 2.36 3.34
CA ILE A 75 8.22 2.25 1.89
C ILE A 75 6.81 2.65 1.43
N PHE A 76 5.78 2.31 2.20
CA PHE A 76 4.42 2.66 1.86
C PHE A 76 4.20 4.18 1.90
N ILE A 77 4.69 4.86 2.95
CA ILE A 77 4.57 6.31 3.09
C ILE A 77 5.38 7.03 2.02
N GLU A 78 6.63 6.64 1.78
CA GLU A 78 7.45 7.22 0.71
C GLU A 78 6.84 6.99 -0.67
N GLY A 79 6.34 5.78 -0.92
CA GLY A 79 5.67 5.44 -2.17
C GLY A 79 4.38 6.22 -2.40
N LEU A 80 3.61 6.50 -1.33
CA LEU A 80 2.46 7.40 -1.38
C LEU A 80 2.89 8.83 -1.76
N GLY A 81 3.93 9.36 -1.11
CA GLY A 81 4.48 10.67 -1.42
C GLY A 81 4.93 10.79 -2.88
N ALA A 82 5.67 9.78 -3.37
CA ALA A 82 6.10 9.70 -4.76
C ALA A 82 4.91 9.65 -5.73
N ALA A 83 3.89 8.86 -5.43
CA ALA A 83 2.69 8.76 -6.25
C ALA A 83 1.92 10.08 -6.32
N ILE A 84 1.82 10.83 -5.21
CA ILE A 84 1.17 12.15 -5.17
C ILE A 84 1.98 13.15 -6.01
N LEU A 85 3.31 13.17 -5.86
CA LEU A 85 4.18 14.06 -6.62
C LEU A 85 4.07 13.81 -8.13
N VAL A 86 4.10 12.53 -8.54
CA VAL A 86 3.92 12.14 -9.94
C VAL A 86 2.54 12.54 -10.46
N ASP A 87 1.49 12.40 -9.64
CA ASP A 87 0.14 12.83 -10.01
C ASP A 87 0.04 14.34 -10.19
N PHE A 88 0.67 15.12 -9.30
CA PHE A 88 0.74 16.56 -9.40
C PHE A 88 1.48 17.01 -10.67
N LEU A 89 2.68 16.46 -10.93
CA LEU A 89 3.47 16.77 -12.13
C LEU A 89 2.75 16.37 -13.43
N ALA A 90 2.00 15.28 -13.42
CA ALA A 90 1.20 14.88 -14.58
C ALA A 90 0.06 15.85 -14.88
N LYS A 91 -0.47 16.54 -13.86
CA LYS A 91 -1.55 17.50 -13.99
C LYS A 91 -1.08 18.90 -14.38
N THR A 92 0.14 19.29 -14.03
CA THR A 92 0.72 20.59 -14.39
C THR A 92 1.36 20.62 -15.77
N LYS A 93 1.57 19.45 -16.39
CA LYS A 93 2.14 19.33 -17.75
C LYS A 93 1.10 19.38 -18.88
N ASN A 94 -0.19 19.38 -18.54
CA ASN A 94 -1.34 19.55 -19.43
C ASN A 94 -1.96 20.93 -19.23
#